data_AF-A0A381P426-F1
#
_entry.id   AF-A0A381P426-F1
#
_cell.length_a   1.000
_cell.length_b   1.000
_cell.length_c   1.000
_cell.angle_alpha   90.00
_cell.angle_beta   90.00
_cell.angle_gamma   90.00
#
_symmetry.space_group_name_H-M   'P 1'
#
loop_
_entity.id
_entity.type
_entity.pdbx_description
1 polymer ?
#
loop_
_entity_poly.entity_id
_entity_poly.type
_entity_poly.pdbx_seq_one_letter_code
_entity_poly.pdbx_strand_id
1 'polypeptide(L)'
;MTPDLDQHLAEAATAVAAAGDLDALRTVDSELLGKQSVVTEARKTLGGLDEDERKAVGRRLNEVRVEIEALVAARRSALEGEARAEQLEEERLDLTELDRGRRLGHRHVVTQTWERLEDLFVGMGYTVSEGPEIEDEWHNFGA
;
A
#
# COMPACT_ATOMS: atom_id res chain seq x y z
N MET A 1 -7.08 -37.42 32.55
CA MET A 1 -5.77 -37.06 31.96
C MET A 1 -5.90 -35.62 31.54
N THR A 2 -5.41 -34.69 32.35
CA THR A 2 -5.51 -33.25 32.07
C THR A 2 -4.74 -32.99 30.79
N PRO A 3 -5.35 -32.49 29.71
CA PRO A 3 -4.62 -32.16 28.50
C PRO A 3 -3.58 -31.09 28.85
N ASP A 4 -2.31 -31.32 28.49
CA ASP A 4 -1.26 -30.33 28.61
C ASP A 4 -1.48 -29.27 27.51
N LEU A 5 -2.38 -28.35 27.80
CA LEU A 5 -2.84 -27.30 26.87
C LEU A 5 -1.68 -26.37 26.46
N ASP A 6 -0.65 -26.25 27.30
CA ASP A 6 0.51 -25.39 27.04
C ASP A 6 1.47 -26.04 26.03
N GLN A 7 1.65 -27.36 26.11
CA GLN A 7 2.41 -28.10 25.08
C GLN A 7 1.73 -28.00 23.70
N HIS A 8 0.42 -28.19 23.64
CA HIS A 8 -0.32 -28.08 22.38
C HIS A 8 -0.30 -26.67 21.78
N LEU A 9 -0.27 -25.64 22.63
CA LEU A 9 -0.08 -24.26 22.17
C LEU A 9 1.30 -24.07 21.52
N ALA A 10 2.36 -24.62 22.11
CA ALA A 10 3.72 -24.52 21.55
C ALA A 10 3.86 -25.26 20.21
N GLU A 11 3.23 -26.44 20.10
CA GLU A 11 3.14 -27.20 18.85
C GLU A 11 2.36 -26.42 17.78
N ALA A 12 1.22 -25.83 18.15
CA ALA A 12 0.42 -24.99 17.27
C ALA A 12 1.20 -23.76 16.77
N ALA A 13 1.92 -23.07 17.66
CA ALA A 13 2.76 -21.94 17.29
C ALA A 13 3.87 -22.34 16.30
N THR A 14 4.48 -23.51 16.50
CA THR A 14 5.50 -24.05 15.60
C THR A 14 4.91 -24.39 14.22
N ALA A 15 3.74 -25.05 14.18
CA ALA A 15 3.06 -25.39 12.93
C ALA A 15 2.63 -24.16 12.14
N VAL A 16 2.09 -23.13 12.82
CA VAL A 16 1.72 -21.86 12.20
C VAL A 16 2.94 -21.13 11.65
N ALA A 17 4.06 -21.11 12.40
CA ALA A 17 5.30 -20.51 11.91
C ALA A 17 5.90 -21.24 10.70
N ALA A 18 5.73 -22.57 10.63
CA ALA A 18 6.23 -23.40 9.53
C ALA A 18 5.38 -23.29 8.25
N ALA A 19 4.17 -22.75 8.31
CA ALA A 19 3.33 -22.54 7.13
C ALA A 19 3.99 -21.52 6.19
N GLY A 20 4.43 -21.99 5.01
CA GLY A 20 5.17 -21.19 4.02
C GLY A 20 4.29 -20.39 3.06
N ASP A 21 3.01 -20.74 2.94
CA ASP A 21 2.05 -20.08 2.04
C ASP A 21 0.64 -20.09 2.64
N LEU A 22 -0.29 -19.39 1.98
CA LEU A 22 -1.67 -19.24 2.46
C LEU A 22 -2.46 -20.55 2.47
N ASP A 23 -2.14 -21.51 1.60
CA ASP A 23 -2.83 -22.80 1.54
C ASP A 23 -2.33 -23.77 2.61
N ALA A 24 -1.02 -23.78 2.87
CA ALA A 24 -0.41 -24.44 4.01
C ALA A 24 -0.97 -23.87 5.33
N LEU A 25 -1.10 -22.54 5.44
CA LEU A 25 -1.68 -21.91 6.62
C LEU A 25 -3.16 -22.26 6.80
N ARG A 26 -3.95 -22.34 5.73
CA ARG A 26 -5.36 -22.81 5.78
C ARG A 26 -5.46 -24.26 6.26
N THR A 27 -4.54 -25.12 5.83
CA THR A 27 -4.48 -26.51 6.27
C THR A 27 -4.22 -26.58 7.77
N VAL A 28 -3.19 -25.86 8.26
CA VAL A 28 -2.85 -25.77 9.70
C VAL A 28 -4.00 -25.17 10.53
N ASP A 29 -4.65 -24.11 10.04
CA ASP A 29 -5.83 -23.50 10.67
C ASP A 29 -6.98 -24.52 10.84
N SER A 30 -7.24 -25.32 9.80
CA SER A 30 -8.26 -26.37 9.85
C SER A 30 -7.94 -27.51 10.83
N GLU A 31 -6.66 -27.87 10.98
CA GLU A 31 -6.21 -28.90 11.92
C GLU A 31 -6.28 -28.42 13.38
N LEU A 32 -5.94 -27.16 13.63
CA LEU A 32 -5.87 -26.56 14.96
C LEU A 32 -7.22 -26.04 15.49
N LEU A 33 -8.06 -25.48 14.61
CA LEU A 33 -9.31 -24.79 14.99
C LEU A 33 -10.57 -25.40 14.35
N GLY A 34 -10.43 -26.37 13.44
CA GLY A 34 -11.56 -27.00 12.75
C GLY A 34 -12.46 -27.85 13.64
N LYS A 35 -13.50 -28.44 13.03
CA LYS A 35 -14.56 -29.21 13.73
C LYS A 35 -14.06 -30.49 14.40
N GLN A 36 -12.91 -31.03 13.97
CA GLN A 36 -12.26 -32.21 14.53
C GLN A 36 -10.88 -31.87 15.15
N SER A 37 -10.63 -30.60 15.44
CA SER A 37 -9.36 -30.16 16.00
C SER A 37 -9.18 -30.61 17.45
N VAL A 38 -7.91 -30.66 17.88
CA VAL A 38 -7.51 -30.94 19.27
C VAL A 38 -8.23 -30.00 20.24
N VAL A 39 -8.40 -28.72 19.88
CA VAL A 39 -9.11 -27.73 20.69
C VAL A 39 -10.62 -28.04 20.80
N THR A 40 -11.25 -28.47 19.70
CA THR A 40 -12.67 -28.84 19.70
C THR A 40 -12.93 -30.15 20.44
N GLU A 41 -12.05 -31.13 20.32
CA GLU A 41 -12.12 -32.39 21.07
C GLU A 41 -11.89 -32.16 22.58
N ALA A 42 -10.90 -31.34 22.95
CA ALA A 42 -10.70 -30.92 24.34
C ALA A 42 -11.89 -30.13 24.92
N ARG A 43 -12.68 -29.46 24.06
CA ARG A 43 -13.92 -28.80 24.48
C ARG A 43 -15.04 -29.78 24.78
N LYS A 44 -15.13 -30.90 24.04
CA LYS A 44 -16.16 -31.94 24.25
C LYS A 44 -15.95 -32.70 25.56
N THR A 45 -14.71 -32.90 25.99
CA THR A 45 -14.37 -33.61 27.23
C THR A 45 -14.70 -32.83 28.50
N LEU A 46 -14.92 -31.50 28.42
CA LEU A 46 -15.35 -30.65 29.55
C LEU A 46 -16.71 -31.06 30.14
N GLY A 47 -17.56 -31.74 29.37
CA GLY A 47 -18.90 -32.18 29.83
C GLY A 47 -18.86 -33.19 30.99
N GLY A 48 -17.74 -33.89 31.19
CA GLY A 48 -17.57 -34.92 32.22
C GLY A 48 -16.89 -34.46 33.52
N LEU A 49 -16.49 -33.19 33.64
CA LEU A 49 -15.76 -32.66 34.80
C LEU A 49 -16.70 -32.07 35.86
N ASP A 50 -16.25 -31.96 37.11
CA ASP A 50 -16.96 -31.23 38.17
C ASP A 50 -17.01 -29.73 37.90
N GLU A 51 -17.94 -28.99 38.53
CA GLU A 51 -18.25 -27.60 38.18
C GLU A 51 -17.04 -26.64 38.32
N ASP A 52 -16.21 -26.82 39.36
CA ASP A 52 -15.03 -26.00 39.61
C ASP A 52 -13.89 -26.31 38.63
N GLU A 53 -13.63 -27.60 38.35
CA GLU A 53 -12.63 -28.02 37.36
C GLU A 53 -13.03 -27.61 35.94
N ARG A 54 -14.32 -27.72 35.60
CA ARG A 54 -14.87 -27.31 34.31
C ARG A 54 -14.67 -25.81 34.07
N LYS A 55 -14.81 -24.96 35.09
CA LYS A 55 -14.54 -23.52 35.00
C LYS A 55 -13.08 -23.21 34.72
N ALA A 56 -12.16 -23.85 35.44
CA ALA A 56 -10.73 -23.61 35.29
C ALA A 56 -10.22 -24.08 33.91
N VAL A 57 -10.53 -25.32 33.53
CA VAL A 57 -10.10 -25.91 32.25
C VAL A 57 -10.78 -25.23 31.08
N GLY A 58 -12.07 -24.88 31.19
CA GLY A 58 -12.81 -24.17 30.16
C GLY A 58 -12.26 -22.76 29.89
N ARG A 59 -11.79 -22.06 30.94
CA ARG A 59 -11.14 -20.75 30.78
C ARG A 59 -9.81 -20.89 30.03
N ARG A 60 -8.93 -21.79 30.48
CA ARG A 60 -7.62 -22.01 29.84
C ARG A 60 -7.78 -22.45 28.39
N LEU A 61 -8.75 -23.31 28.08
CA LEU A 61 -9.04 -23.73 26.72
C LEU A 61 -9.46 -22.56 25.82
N ASN A 62 -10.27 -21.64 26.35
CA ASN A 62 -10.66 -20.46 25.58
C ASN A 62 -9.49 -19.48 25.38
N GLU A 63 -8.62 -19.32 26.37
CA GLU A 63 -7.38 -18.53 26.25
C GLU A 63 -6.47 -19.10 25.15
N VAL A 64 -6.18 -20.41 25.20
CA VAL A 64 -5.37 -21.09 24.18
C VAL A 64 -5.98 -20.96 22.79
N ARG A 65 -7.31 -21.08 22.66
CA ARG A 65 -7.99 -20.87 21.38
C ARG A 65 -7.76 -19.47 20.83
N VAL A 66 -7.92 -18.44 21.67
CA VAL A 66 -7.72 -17.04 21.29
C VAL A 66 -6.25 -16.78 20.90
N GLU A 67 -5.30 -17.37 21.62
CA GLU A 67 -3.88 -17.26 21.29
C GLU A 67 -3.56 -17.91 19.93
N ILE A 68 -4.11 -19.09 19.63
CA ILE A 68 -3.94 -19.75 18.32
C ILE A 68 -4.59 -18.91 17.21
N GLU A 69 -5.81 -18.42 17.42
CA GLU A 69 -6.51 -17.53 16.47
C GLU A 69 -5.64 -16.28 16.15
N ALA A 70 -5.00 -15.69 17.16
CA ALA A 70 -4.11 -14.55 17.00
C ALA A 70 -2.84 -14.90 16.23
N LEU A 71 -2.21 -16.05 16.51
CA LEU A 71 -1.02 -16.52 15.79
C LEU A 71 -1.31 -16.77 14.30
N VAL A 72 -2.43 -17.42 13.99
CA VAL A 72 -2.87 -17.68 12.61
C VAL A 72 -3.15 -16.36 11.89
N ALA A 73 -3.85 -15.42 12.53
CA ALA A 73 -4.13 -14.11 11.95
C ALA A 73 -2.85 -13.32 11.66
N ALA A 74 -1.89 -13.31 12.59
CA ALA A 74 -0.60 -12.65 12.41
C ALA A 74 0.19 -13.27 11.24
N ARG A 75 0.26 -14.61 11.17
CA ARG A 75 0.97 -15.29 10.07
C ARG A 75 0.30 -15.05 8.72
N ARG A 76 -1.04 -15.05 8.67
CA ARG A 76 -1.81 -14.73 7.46
C ARG A 76 -1.48 -13.34 6.95
N SER A 77 -1.50 -12.33 7.83
CA SER A 77 -1.16 -10.95 7.47
C SER A 77 0.28 -10.82 6.97
N ALA A 78 1.22 -11.57 7.53
CA ALA A 78 2.60 -11.57 7.06
C ALA A 78 2.72 -12.13 5.63
N LEU A 79 2.13 -13.30 5.38
CA LEU A 79 2.14 -13.96 4.07
C LEU A 79 1.42 -13.12 2.99
N GLU A 80 0.28 -12.50 3.32
CA GLU A 80 -0.42 -11.57 2.42
C GLU A 80 0.43 -10.34 2.11
N GLY A 81 1.16 -9.81 3.10
CA GLY A 81 2.09 -8.70 2.92
C GLY A 81 3.28 -9.06 2.02
N GLU A 82 3.87 -10.24 2.22
CA GLU A 82 4.96 -10.78 1.41
C GLU A 82 4.52 -10.96 -0.06
N ALA A 83 3.39 -11.63 -0.30
CA ALA A 83 2.85 -11.84 -1.65
C ALA A 83 2.52 -10.52 -2.36
N ARG A 84 1.99 -9.53 -1.62
CA ARG A 84 1.72 -8.20 -2.17
C ARG A 84 3.01 -7.45 -2.53
N ALA A 85 4.04 -7.55 -1.69
CA ALA A 85 5.32 -6.91 -1.96
C ALA A 85 5.99 -7.51 -3.21
N GLU A 86 5.96 -8.84 -3.34
CA GLU A 86 6.44 -9.54 -4.54
C GLU A 86 5.70 -9.08 -5.80
N GLN A 87 4.36 -9.03 -5.76
CA GLN A 87 3.57 -8.51 -6.87
C GLN A 87 3.94 -7.06 -7.25
N LEU A 88 4.14 -6.19 -6.26
CA LEU A 88 4.50 -4.79 -6.51
C LEU A 88 5.90 -4.65 -7.14
N GLU A 89 6.85 -5.51 -6.78
CA GLU A 89 8.17 -5.52 -7.40
C GLU A 89 8.14 -6.08 -8.83
N GLU A 90 7.33 -7.12 -9.08
CA GLU A 90 7.11 -7.64 -10.44
C GLU A 90 6.44 -6.62 -11.37
N GLU A 91 5.48 -5.86 -10.84
CA GLU A 91 4.76 -4.82 -11.57
C GLU A 91 5.50 -3.47 -11.60
N ARG A 92 6.74 -3.40 -11.08
CA ARG A 92 7.48 -2.13 -10.97
C ARG A 92 7.82 -1.56 -12.34
N LEU A 93 7.22 -0.42 -12.67
CA LEU A 93 7.48 0.32 -13.90
C LEU A 93 8.49 1.46 -13.67
N ASP A 94 9.44 1.60 -14.58
CA ASP A 94 10.29 2.79 -14.65
C ASP A 94 9.52 3.94 -15.32
N LEU A 95 9.08 4.89 -14.51
CA LEU A 95 8.32 6.05 -14.99
C LEU A 95 9.23 7.13 -15.63
N THR A 96 10.55 7.00 -15.60
CA THR A 96 11.48 7.97 -16.18
C THR A 96 11.63 7.84 -17.70
N GLU A 97 11.31 6.67 -18.26
CA GLU A 97 11.37 6.42 -19.71
C GLU A 97 10.17 7.02 -20.48
N LEU A 98 9.17 7.56 -19.78
CA LEU A 98 7.99 8.17 -20.37
C LEU A 98 8.22 9.65 -20.74
N ASP A 99 8.93 9.92 -21.84
CA ASP A 99 8.79 11.20 -22.54
C ASP A 99 7.57 11.16 -23.47
N ARG A 100 6.40 11.53 -22.93
CA ARG A 100 5.13 11.59 -23.70
C ARG A 100 4.55 13.00 -23.77
N GLY A 101 5.37 14.03 -23.57
CA GLY A 101 4.94 15.41 -23.68
C GLY A 101 4.85 15.88 -25.12
N ARG A 102 3.85 16.72 -25.44
CA ARG A 102 4.00 17.59 -26.62
C ARG A 102 5.12 18.58 -26.31
N ARG A 103 6.10 18.68 -27.22
CA ARG A 103 7.10 19.74 -27.15
C ARG A 103 6.38 21.09 -27.16
N LEU A 104 6.63 21.90 -26.13
CA LEU A 104 6.17 23.28 -26.12
C LEU A 104 6.87 24.02 -27.27
N GLY A 105 6.11 24.87 -27.96
CA GLY A 105 6.69 25.80 -28.92
C GLY A 105 7.51 26.88 -28.21
N HIS A 106 8.29 27.64 -28.98
CA HIS A 106 9.05 28.78 -28.49
C HIS A 106 8.68 30.03 -29.27
N ARG A 107 8.67 31.19 -28.61
CA ARG A 107 8.60 32.48 -29.30
C ARG A 107 9.88 32.70 -30.08
N HIS A 108 9.79 33.35 -31.24
CA HIS A 108 10.98 33.74 -32.00
C HIS A 108 11.87 34.67 -31.17
N VAL A 109 13.19 34.59 -31.32
CA VAL A 109 14.15 35.36 -30.49
C VAL A 109 13.95 36.88 -30.66
N VAL A 110 13.57 37.32 -31.86
CA VAL A 110 13.24 38.74 -32.11
C VAL A 110 12.04 39.18 -31.29
N THR A 111 10.95 38.39 -31.30
CA THR A 111 9.75 38.68 -30.50
C THR A 111 10.07 38.75 -29.01
N GLN A 112 10.85 37.79 -28.50
CA GLN A 112 11.26 37.81 -27.08
C GLN A 112 12.07 39.07 -26.72
N THR A 113 12.91 39.54 -27.65
CA THR A 113 13.72 40.74 -27.45
C THR A 113 12.88 42.01 -27.51
N TRP A 114 11.92 42.09 -28.44
CA TRP A 114 10.97 43.19 -28.54
C TRP A 114 10.10 43.29 -27.28
N GLU A 115 9.44 42.19 -26.88
CA GLU A 115 8.61 42.14 -25.67
C GLU A 115 9.41 42.60 -24.43
N ARG A 116 10.66 42.16 -24.29
CA ARG A 116 11.53 42.56 -23.17
C ARG A 116 11.88 44.05 -23.19
N LEU A 117 12.04 44.66 -24.36
CA LEU A 117 12.29 46.11 -24.48
C LEU A 117 11.01 46.89 -24.20
N GLU A 118 9.88 46.46 -24.74
CA GLU A 118 8.56 47.05 -24.48
C GLU A 118 8.26 47.07 -22.98
N ASP A 119 8.41 45.93 -22.29
CA ASP A 119 8.17 45.81 -20.85
C ASP A 119 8.97 46.85 -20.04
N LEU A 120 10.23 47.10 -20.42
CA LEU A 120 11.09 48.07 -19.76
C LEU A 120 10.53 49.49 -19.87
N PHE A 121 10.17 49.92 -21.09
CA PHE A 121 9.70 51.29 -21.33
C PHE A 121 8.26 51.50 -20.85
N VAL A 122 7.40 50.49 -20.98
CA VAL A 122 6.06 50.50 -20.39
C VAL A 122 6.16 50.64 -18.87
N GLY A 123 7.10 49.94 -18.22
CA GLY A 123 7.40 50.12 -16.80
C GLY A 123 7.84 51.54 -16.40
N MET A 124 8.37 52.32 -17.35
CA MET A 124 8.73 53.73 -17.17
C MET A 124 7.57 54.70 -17.47
N GLY A 125 6.40 54.21 -17.88
CA GLY A 125 5.22 55.01 -18.19
C GLY A 125 5.06 55.40 -19.67
N TYR A 126 5.82 54.77 -20.57
CA TYR A 126 5.62 54.92 -22.01
C TYR A 126 4.48 54.00 -22.51
N THR A 127 3.94 54.31 -23.68
CA THR A 127 2.93 53.48 -24.37
C THR A 127 3.48 53.00 -25.71
N VAL A 128 3.22 51.75 -26.06
CA VAL A 128 3.57 51.18 -27.37
C VAL A 128 2.64 51.74 -28.45
N SER A 129 3.22 52.19 -29.57
CA SER A 129 2.50 52.66 -30.76
C SER A 129 3.05 51.96 -31.98
N GLU A 130 2.15 51.46 -32.84
CA GLU A 130 2.49 50.82 -34.11
C GLU A 130 2.09 51.72 -35.29
N GLY A 131 2.76 51.56 -36.43
CA GLY A 131 2.51 52.28 -37.67
C GLY A 131 2.53 51.35 -38.88
N PRO A 132 2.15 51.82 -40.08
CA PRO A 132 2.18 51.00 -41.28
C PRO A 132 3.62 50.64 -41.68
N GLU A 133 3.81 49.44 -42.25
CA GLU A 133 5.13 49.00 -42.74
C GLU A 133 5.56 49.74 -44.03
N ILE A 134 4.58 50.21 -44.81
CA ILE A 134 4.80 51.04 -46.00
C ILE A 134 4.36 52.46 -45.67
N GLU A 135 5.31 53.38 -45.75
CA GLU A 135 5.15 54.79 -45.40
C GLU A 135 5.44 55.67 -46.62
N ASP A 136 4.81 56.84 -46.69
CA ASP A 136 5.02 57.79 -47.79
C ASP A 136 6.32 58.61 -47.60
N GLU A 137 6.74 59.33 -48.65
CA GLU A 137 7.99 60.10 -48.62
C GLU A 137 7.96 61.19 -47.55
N TRP A 138 6.79 61.81 -47.32
CA TRP A 138 6.62 62.81 -46.29
C TRP A 138 6.85 62.16 -44.93
N HIS A 139 6.03 61.23 -44.46
CA HIS A 139 6.16 60.69 -43.10
C HIS A 139 7.49 59.96 -42.82
N ASN A 140 8.16 59.38 -43.83
CA ASN A 140 9.49 58.77 -43.65
C ASN A 140 10.66 59.77 -43.65
N PHE A 141 10.61 60.79 -44.51
CA PHE A 141 11.79 61.64 -44.81
C PHE A 141 11.53 63.14 -44.75
N GLY A 142 10.29 63.59 -44.90
CA GLY A 142 9.85 64.99 -44.83
C GLY A 142 9.22 65.42 -43.48
N ALA A 143 8.43 64.51 -42.89
CA ALA A 143 7.66 64.44 -41.63
C ALA A 143 6.23 64.98 -41.60
#